data_AF-A0AAV6B8X0-F1
#
_entry.id   AF-A0AAV6B8X0-F1
#
_cell.length_a   1.000
_cell.length_b   1.000
_cell.length_c   1.000
_cell.angle_alpha   90.00
_cell.angle_beta   90.00
_cell.angle_gamma   90.00
#
_symmetry.space_group_name_H-M   'P 1'
#
loop_
_entity.id
_entity.type
_entity.pdbx_description
1 polymer ?
#
loop_
_entity_poly.entity_id
_entity_poly.type
_entity_poly.pdbx_seq_one_letter_code
_entity_poly.pdbx_strand_id
1 'polypeptide(L)'
;MKKNQPIRKLLAANRSEIAIRIFRAANELGLRTVAIYSHEDRLALHRFKADEAYQVGAGKGPVEAYLDIPGIIAIAKAHDVDAIHPGYGFLAENPALARACAKAGLTFVGPTPELLELLGDKTAARRLAARAGVPVLPGTEKSVSSVGEAKKIAGEIGYPVIVKAAMGGGGRGMRVVHDEAQLAARLEEAQGEAKSAFGDASVFLEKYLPRAKHIEVQILADEHGNLLHLYERDCSVQRRHQKVVEVAPAANLPQHVREGLCAAAVQ
;
A
#
# COMPACT_ATOMS: atom_id res chain seq x y z
N MET A 1 -11.51 -18.73 19.21
CA MET A 1 -10.22 -18.01 19.13
C MET A 1 -9.12 -19.06 19.05
N LYS A 2 -8.47 -19.23 17.90
CA LYS A 2 -7.35 -20.19 17.79
C LYS A 2 -6.18 -19.61 18.61
N LYS A 3 -5.64 -20.39 19.55
CA LYS A 3 -4.39 -20.06 20.26
C LYS A 3 -3.33 -19.67 19.24
N ASN A 4 -2.74 -18.47 19.36
CA ASN A 4 -1.56 -18.09 18.59
C ASN A 4 -0.46 -19.12 18.87
N GLN A 5 -0.22 -20.02 17.91
CA GLN A 5 0.98 -20.82 17.96
C GLN A 5 2.17 -19.87 17.74
N PRO A 6 3.25 -20.00 18.54
CA PRO A 6 4.43 -19.18 18.35
C PRO A 6 4.98 -19.40 16.94
N ILE A 7 5.22 -18.31 16.22
CA ILE A 7 5.85 -18.36 14.90
C ILE A 7 7.26 -18.94 15.08
N ARG A 8 7.61 -19.96 14.31
CA ARG A 8 8.95 -20.57 14.26
C ARG A 8 9.58 -20.45 12.89
N LYS A 9 8.75 -20.44 11.83
CA LYS A 9 9.19 -20.30 10.43
C LYS A 9 8.39 -19.23 9.69
N LEU A 10 9.10 -18.28 9.09
CA LEU A 10 8.55 -17.13 8.38
C LEU A 10 8.96 -17.15 6.90
N LEU A 11 8.00 -17.03 5.99
CA LEU A 11 8.23 -16.83 4.57
C LEU A 11 8.10 -15.34 4.22
N ALA A 12 9.08 -14.79 3.48
CA ALA A 12 8.93 -13.47 2.89
C ALA A 12 8.33 -13.62 1.47
N ALA A 13 7.08 -13.19 1.29
CA ALA A 13 6.40 -13.21 -0.01
C ALA A 13 6.79 -11.98 -0.85
N ASN A 14 8.10 -11.79 -1.02
CA ASN A 14 8.69 -10.65 -1.71
C ASN A 14 10.10 -11.00 -2.22
N ARG A 15 10.83 -10.02 -2.76
CA ARG A 15 12.17 -10.16 -3.32
C ARG A 15 13.10 -9.01 -2.91
N SER A 16 14.36 -9.10 -3.31
CA SER A 16 15.33 -8.00 -3.15
C SER A 16 15.50 -7.55 -1.69
N GLU A 17 15.73 -6.26 -1.46
CA GLU A 17 16.11 -5.71 -0.16
C GLU A 17 15.07 -5.95 0.93
N ILE A 18 13.77 -5.84 0.63
CA ILE A 18 12.72 -5.98 1.64
C ILE A 18 12.61 -7.42 2.15
N ALA A 19 12.80 -8.40 1.28
CA ALA A 19 12.90 -9.80 1.69
C ALA A 19 14.10 -10.02 2.63
N ILE A 20 15.26 -9.45 2.30
CA ILE A 20 16.46 -9.51 3.17
C ILE A 20 16.22 -8.80 4.50
N ARG A 21 15.53 -7.65 4.50
CA ARG A 21 15.18 -6.88 5.70
C ARG A 21 14.27 -7.68 6.63
N ILE A 22 13.33 -8.44 6.07
CA ILE A 22 12.46 -9.38 6.79
C ILE A 22 13.30 -10.52 7.38
N PHE A 23 14.17 -11.14 6.58
CA PHE A 23 15.00 -12.26 7.04
C PHE A 23 15.94 -11.87 8.17
N ARG A 24 16.53 -10.66 8.13
CA ARG A 24 17.36 -10.15 9.23
C ARG A 24 16.59 -10.10 10.56
N ALA A 25 15.41 -9.49 10.57
CA ALA A 25 14.58 -9.42 11.78
C ALA A 25 14.11 -10.80 12.25
N ALA A 26 13.71 -11.67 11.31
CA ALA A 26 13.32 -13.04 11.63
C ALA A 26 14.48 -13.83 12.26
N ASN A 27 15.68 -13.72 11.70
CA ASN A 27 16.87 -14.37 12.22
C ASN A 27 17.26 -13.84 13.61
N GLU A 28 17.20 -12.52 13.84
CA GLU A 28 17.43 -11.90 15.15
C GLU A 28 16.43 -12.39 16.22
N LEU A 29 15.21 -12.75 15.81
CA LEU A 29 14.19 -13.35 16.67
C LEU A 29 14.30 -14.89 16.77
N GLY A 30 15.30 -15.52 16.15
CA GLY A 30 15.50 -16.97 16.15
C GLY A 30 14.52 -17.75 15.26
N LEU A 31 13.86 -17.09 14.31
CA LEU A 31 12.93 -17.71 13.38
C LEU A 31 13.67 -18.27 12.16
N ARG A 32 13.23 -19.42 11.67
CA ARG A 32 13.66 -19.97 10.38
C ARG A 32 13.02 -19.18 9.24
N THR A 33 13.76 -19.00 8.15
CA THR A 33 13.38 -18.09 7.04
C THR A 33 13.23 -18.83 5.73
N VAL A 34 12.18 -18.47 4.97
CA VAL A 34 11.90 -19.04 3.64
C VAL A 34 11.81 -17.92 2.60
N ALA A 35 12.59 -18.03 1.53
CA ALA A 35 12.50 -17.17 0.36
C ALA A 35 11.69 -17.83 -0.76
N ILE A 36 11.00 -17.01 -1.54
CA ILE A 36 10.47 -17.39 -2.86
C ILE A 36 11.23 -16.65 -3.97
N TYR A 37 11.36 -17.27 -5.13
CA TYR A 37 11.99 -16.64 -6.30
C TYR A 37 11.36 -17.07 -7.62
N SER A 38 11.28 -16.16 -8.59
CA SER A 38 10.97 -16.52 -9.99
C SER A 38 12.19 -17.16 -10.65
N HIS A 39 12.02 -17.83 -11.79
CA HIS A 39 13.15 -18.42 -12.51
C HIS A 39 14.21 -17.36 -12.90
N GLU A 40 13.77 -16.16 -13.25
CA GLU A 40 14.61 -15.04 -13.62
C GLU A 40 15.40 -14.50 -12.42
N ASP A 41 14.83 -14.57 -11.21
CA ASP A 41 15.49 -14.18 -9.96
C ASP A 41 16.29 -15.31 -9.30
N ARG A 42 16.59 -16.42 -10.00
CA ARG A 42 17.37 -17.54 -9.45
C ARG A 42 18.76 -17.16 -8.93
N LEU A 43 19.33 -16.04 -9.38
CA LEU A 43 20.62 -15.52 -8.90
C LEU A 43 20.46 -14.31 -7.95
N ALA A 44 19.24 -13.94 -7.59
CA ALA A 44 18.98 -12.79 -6.73
C ALA A 44 19.48 -13.03 -5.31
N LEU A 45 20.02 -11.97 -4.68
CA LEU A 45 20.67 -12.06 -3.39
C LEU A 45 19.75 -12.58 -2.27
N HIS A 46 18.47 -12.18 -2.27
CA HIS A 46 17.53 -12.55 -1.21
C HIS A 46 17.32 -14.06 -1.11
N ARG A 47 17.41 -14.79 -2.25
CA ARG A 47 17.34 -16.25 -2.30
C ARG A 47 18.38 -16.91 -1.39
N PHE A 48 19.59 -16.35 -1.34
CA PHE A 48 20.73 -16.89 -0.59
C PHE A 48 20.85 -16.31 0.83
N LYS A 49 19.88 -15.48 1.25
CA LYS A 49 19.84 -14.88 2.59
C LYS A 49 18.78 -15.50 3.50
N ALA A 50 17.98 -16.42 2.98
CA ALA A 50 17.07 -17.24 3.76
C ALA A 50 17.66 -18.63 4.03
N ASP A 51 17.16 -19.33 5.03
CA ASP A 51 17.58 -20.70 5.35
C ASP A 51 17.14 -21.70 4.27
N GLU A 52 15.97 -21.45 3.65
CA GLU A 52 15.37 -22.27 2.60
C GLU A 52 14.85 -21.36 1.49
N ALA A 53 14.89 -21.82 0.24
CA ALA A 53 14.39 -21.03 -0.89
C ALA A 53 13.77 -21.89 -1.99
N TYR A 54 12.57 -21.49 -2.44
CA TYR A 54 11.78 -22.26 -3.42
C TYR A 54 11.37 -21.42 -4.62
N GLN A 55 11.41 -22.03 -5.80
CA GLN A 55 10.94 -21.38 -7.01
C GLN A 55 9.41 -21.29 -6.97
N VAL A 56 8.86 -20.11 -7.25
CA VAL A 56 7.42 -19.85 -7.35
C VAL A 56 7.03 -19.51 -8.79
N GLY A 57 5.77 -19.79 -9.15
CA GLY A 57 5.22 -19.40 -10.45
C GLY A 57 5.95 -20.01 -11.64
N ALA A 58 6.30 -21.30 -11.58
CA ALA A 58 6.96 -21.98 -12.69
C ALA A 58 6.14 -21.82 -14.00
N GLY A 59 6.81 -21.33 -15.05
CA GLY A 59 6.18 -21.04 -16.35
C GLY A 59 5.45 -19.69 -16.45
N LYS A 60 5.38 -18.91 -15.36
CA LYS A 60 4.82 -17.54 -15.36
C LYS A 60 5.89 -16.50 -15.63
N GLY A 61 5.45 -15.29 -15.98
CA GLY A 61 6.37 -14.14 -16.11
C GLY A 61 7.05 -13.78 -14.77
N PRO A 62 8.20 -13.05 -14.81
CA PRO A 62 9.01 -12.81 -13.62
C PRO A 62 8.28 -12.05 -12.50
N VAL A 63 7.39 -11.12 -12.85
CA VAL A 63 6.56 -10.38 -11.88
C VAL A 63 5.32 -11.19 -11.49
N GLU A 64 4.70 -11.84 -12.47
CA GLU A 64 3.49 -12.65 -12.26
C GLU A 64 3.72 -13.80 -11.27
N ALA A 65 4.93 -14.38 -11.27
CA ALA A 65 5.34 -15.38 -10.30
C ALA A 65 5.21 -14.92 -8.84
N TYR A 66 5.50 -13.65 -8.55
CA TYR A 66 5.35 -13.06 -7.21
C TYR A 66 3.91 -12.65 -6.87
N LEU A 67 3.00 -12.70 -7.84
CA LEU A 67 1.57 -12.45 -7.66
C LEU A 67 0.76 -13.76 -7.54
N ASP A 68 1.44 -14.91 -7.58
CA ASP A 68 0.84 -16.24 -7.56
C ASP A 68 0.45 -16.70 -6.14
N ILE A 69 -0.69 -16.19 -5.64
CA ILE A 69 -1.20 -16.56 -4.30
C ILE A 69 -1.30 -18.09 -4.11
N PRO A 70 -1.91 -18.88 -5.03
CA PRO A 70 -1.95 -20.34 -4.89
C PRO A 70 -0.56 -20.98 -4.76
N GLY A 71 0.40 -20.56 -5.58
CA GLY A 71 1.78 -21.05 -5.54
C GLY A 71 2.50 -20.72 -4.23
N ILE A 72 2.36 -19.48 -3.75
CA ILE A 72 2.94 -19.02 -2.48
C ILE A 72 2.38 -19.82 -1.30
N ILE A 73 1.05 -20.01 -1.24
CA ILE A 73 0.40 -20.79 -0.18
C ILE A 73 0.79 -22.27 -0.26
N ALA A 74 0.93 -22.85 -1.45
CA ALA A 74 1.37 -24.22 -1.63
C ALA A 74 2.80 -24.44 -1.08
N ILE A 75 3.74 -23.53 -1.41
CA ILE A 75 5.11 -23.56 -0.87
C ILE A 75 5.08 -23.45 0.66
N ALA A 76 4.34 -22.50 1.22
CA ALA A 76 4.24 -22.31 2.66
C ALA A 76 3.75 -23.58 3.38
N LYS A 77 2.72 -24.23 2.85
CA LYS A 77 2.19 -25.47 3.42
C LYS A 77 3.12 -26.67 3.26
N ALA A 78 3.81 -26.79 2.12
CA ALA A 78 4.72 -27.91 1.85
C ALA A 78 5.99 -27.87 2.73
N HIS A 79 6.32 -26.72 3.29
CA HIS A 79 7.56 -26.49 4.05
C HIS A 79 7.32 -26.01 5.49
N ASP A 80 6.12 -26.27 6.03
CA ASP A 80 5.74 -26.00 7.42
C ASP A 80 6.05 -24.56 7.85
N VAL A 81 5.69 -23.59 7.01
CA VAL A 81 5.76 -22.17 7.33
C VAL A 81 4.60 -21.81 8.25
N ASP A 82 4.85 -21.02 9.29
CA ASP A 82 3.80 -20.58 10.23
C ASP A 82 3.21 -19.21 9.83
N ALA A 83 4.04 -18.36 9.23
CA ALA A 83 3.68 -16.98 8.91
C ALA A 83 4.25 -16.51 7.56
N ILE A 84 3.52 -15.63 6.89
CA ILE A 84 3.93 -14.97 5.65
C ILE A 84 4.01 -13.47 5.89
N HIS A 85 5.18 -12.89 5.64
CA HIS A 85 5.37 -11.44 5.61
C HIS A 85 5.44 -10.96 4.16
N PRO A 86 4.56 -10.06 3.71
CA PRO A 86 4.48 -9.70 2.30
C PRO A 86 5.43 -8.58 1.87
N GLY A 87 6.22 -8.00 2.79
CA GLY A 87 7.00 -6.79 2.51
C GLY A 87 6.12 -5.61 2.10
N TYR A 88 6.52 -4.90 1.04
CA TYR A 88 5.74 -3.86 0.39
C TYR A 88 5.60 -4.11 -1.12
N GLY A 89 4.61 -3.49 -1.77
CA GLY A 89 4.29 -3.79 -3.16
C GLY A 89 3.76 -5.23 -3.34
N PHE A 90 3.75 -5.73 -4.57
CA PHE A 90 3.19 -7.04 -4.92
C PHE A 90 1.83 -7.31 -4.28
N LEU A 91 1.77 -8.22 -3.31
CA LEU A 91 0.56 -8.67 -2.63
C LEU A 91 0.41 -8.10 -1.21
N ALA A 92 1.26 -7.15 -0.80
CA ALA A 92 1.28 -6.61 0.57
C ALA A 92 -0.02 -5.90 0.96
N GLU A 93 -0.67 -5.25 0.01
CA GLU A 93 -1.96 -4.58 0.20
C GLU A 93 -3.12 -5.40 -0.41
N ASN A 94 -2.88 -6.66 -0.80
CA ASN A 94 -3.89 -7.49 -1.43
C ASN A 94 -4.66 -8.32 -0.39
N PRO A 95 -5.95 -8.04 -0.13
CA PRO A 95 -6.74 -8.75 0.87
C PRO A 95 -6.88 -10.25 0.60
N ALA A 96 -6.77 -10.67 -0.67
CA ALA A 96 -6.89 -12.07 -1.06
C ALA A 96 -5.72 -12.92 -0.52
N LEU A 97 -4.50 -12.37 -0.42
CA LEU A 97 -3.37 -13.08 0.19
C LEU A 97 -3.63 -13.29 1.69
N ALA A 98 -4.05 -12.25 2.40
CA ALA A 98 -4.36 -12.34 3.82
C ALA A 98 -5.48 -13.37 4.10
N ARG A 99 -6.54 -13.39 3.28
CA ARG A 99 -7.59 -14.43 3.36
C ARG A 99 -7.09 -15.82 3.05
N ALA A 100 -6.21 -15.96 2.06
CA ALA A 100 -5.64 -17.25 1.70
C ALA A 100 -4.75 -17.80 2.83
N CYS A 101 -3.96 -16.94 3.49
CA CYS A 101 -3.21 -17.29 4.70
C CYS A 101 -4.16 -17.80 5.80
N ALA A 102 -5.21 -17.05 6.13
CA ALA A 102 -6.17 -17.43 7.16
C ALA A 102 -6.84 -18.79 6.85
N LYS A 103 -7.24 -19.03 5.60
CA LYS A 103 -7.82 -20.30 5.15
C LYS A 103 -6.82 -21.47 5.23
N ALA A 104 -5.54 -21.19 5.00
CA ALA A 104 -4.46 -22.17 5.10
C ALA A 104 -3.96 -22.40 6.54
N GLY A 105 -4.43 -21.63 7.52
CA GLY A 105 -3.93 -21.68 8.89
C GLY A 105 -2.58 -20.98 9.10
N LEU A 106 -2.21 -20.09 8.18
CA LEU A 106 -0.98 -19.30 8.22
C LEU A 106 -1.26 -17.91 8.79
N THR A 107 -0.32 -17.36 9.55
CA THR A 107 -0.38 -15.96 10.00
C THR A 107 0.03 -15.04 8.84
N PHE A 108 -0.82 -14.07 8.52
CA PHE A 108 -0.43 -12.96 7.64
C PHE A 108 0.18 -11.86 8.50
N VAL A 109 1.45 -11.50 8.28
CA VAL A 109 2.12 -10.42 9.03
C VAL A 109 1.72 -9.08 8.42
N GLY A 110 0.57 -8.57 8.87
CA GLY A 110 -0.04 -7.33 8.41
C GLY A 110 -1.45 -7.15 9.01
N PRO A 111 -2.18 -6.11 8.58
CA PRO A 111 -3.54 -5.88 9.07
C PRO A 111 -4.53 -6.94 8.56
N THR A 112 -5.74 -6.94 9.11
CA THR A 112 -6.80 -7.87 8.71
C THR A 112 -7.21 -7.66 7.24
N PRO A 113 -7.74 -8.69 6.56
CA PRO A 113 -8.24 -8.53 5.19
C PRO A 113 -9.29 -7.42 5.04
N GLU A 114 -10.16 -7.25 6.04
CA GLU A 114 -11.19 -6.23 6.05
C GLU A 114 -10.59 -4.82 6.12
N LEU A 115 -9.50 -4.64 6.89
CA LEU A 115 -8.77 -3.37 6.93
C LEU A 115 -8.02 -3.11 5.62
N LEU A 116 -7.43 -4.13 5.00
CA LEU A 116 -6.80 -4.01 3.69
C LEU A 116 -7.80 -3.58 2.61
N GLU A 117 -9.02 -4.13 2.61
CA GLU A 117 -10.08 -3.71 1.69
C GLU A 117 -10.51 -2.26 1.94
N LEU A 118 -10.74 -1.92 3.20
CA LEU A 118 -11.21 -0.60 3.59
C LEU A 118 -10.21 0.50 3.24
N LEU A 119 -8.91 0.25 3.48
CA LEU A 119 -7.85 1.22 3.24
C LEU A 119 -7.30 1.19 1.80
N GLY A 120 -7.51 0.08 1.07
CA GLY A 120 -7.15 -0.04 -0.34
C GLY A 120 -8.04 0.81 -1.27
N ASP A 121 -9.29 1.07 -0.88
CA ASP A 121 -10.16 2.04 -1.55
C ASP A 121 -9.93 3.45 -0.97
N LYS A 122 -9.31 4.33 -1.76
CA LYS A 122 -9.02 5.71 -1.33
C LYS A 122 -10.26 6.53 -0.98
N THR A 123 -11.40 6.26 -1.62
CA THR A 123 -12.65 6.96 -1.32
C THR A 123 -13.24 6.48 0.01
N ALA A 124 -13.15 5.18 0.29
CA ALA A 124 -13.54 4.61 1.58
C ALA A 124 -12.61 5.07 2.72
N ALA A 125 -11.30 5.07 2.49
CA ALA A 125 -10.30 5.57 3.43
C ALA A 125 -10.52 7.06 3.77
N ARG A 126 -10.82 7.90 2.76
CA ARG A 126 -11.11 9.33 2.97
C ARG A 126 -12.39 9.55 3.79
N ARG A 127 -13.45 8.77 3.52
CA ARG A 127 -14.68 8.79 4.33
C ARG A 127 -14.43 8.32 5.76
N LEU A 128 -13.56 7.34 5.97
CA LEU A 128 -13.16 6.89 7.29
C LEU A 128 -12.42 8.00 8.04
N ALA A 129 -11.42 8.62 7.42
CA ALA A 129 -10.66 9.74 7.99
C ALA A 129 -11.57 10.91 8.40
N ALA A 130 -12.50 11.31 7.52
CA ALA A 130 -13.46 12.38 7.83
C ALA A 130 -14.37 12.03 9.02
N ARG A 131 -14.85 10.78 9.11
CA ARG A 131 -15.66 10.31 10.25
C ARG A 131 -14.86 10.26 11.56
N ALA A 132 -13.56 10.02 11.48
CA ALA A 132 -12.65 10.06 12.62
C ALA A 132 -12.25 11.50 13.02
N GLY A 133 -12.74 12.52 12.32
CA GLY A 133 -12.39 13.92 12.59
C GLY A 133 -11.04 14.36 12.01
N VAL A 134 -10.39 13.52 11.20
CA VAL A 134 -9.13 13.86 10.53
C VAL A 134 -9.43 14.80 9.35
N PRO A 135 -8.75 15.97 9.25
CA PRO A 135 -8.96 16.90 8.13
C PRO A 135 -8.65 16.24 6.78
N VAL A 136 -9.59 16.32 5.85
CA VAL A 136 -9.43 15.85 4.47
C VAL A 136 -9.52 17.02 3.49
N LEU A 137 -8.76 16.97 2.40
CA LEU A 137 -8.89 17.99 1.34
C LEU A 137 -10.28 17.93 0.71
N PRO A 138 -10.83 19.05 0.21
CA PRO A 138 -12.07 19.04 -0.57
C PRO A 138 -11.95 18.13 -1.79
N GLY A 139 -13.01 17.38 -2.10
CA GLY A 139 -12.98 16.31 -3.10
C GLY A 139 -14.19 15.40 -3.03
N THR A 140 -14.32 14.47 -3.97
CA THR A 140 -15.49 13.57 -4.06
C THR A 140 -15.43 12.42 -3.08
N GLU A 141 -16.56 12.11 -2.46
CA GLU A 141 -16.71 10.95 -1.57
C GLU A 141 -16.94 9.64 -2.31
N LYS A 142 -17.37 9.74 -3.58
CA LYS A 142 -17.64 8.63 -4.48
C LYS A 142 -16.86 8.81 -5.77
N SER A 143 -16.68 7.70 -6.48
CA SER A 143 -16.12 7.70 -7.82
C SER A 143 -17.01 8.49 -8.78
N VAL A 144 -16.37 9.26 -9.66
CA VAL A 144 -17.04 10.10 -10.66
C VAL A 144 -17.14 9.32 -11.95
N SER A 145 -18.38 9.23 -12.46
CA SER A 145 -18.69 8.36 -13.60
C SER A 145 -18.94 9.12 -14.90
N SER A 146 -19.27 10.41 -14.82
CA SER A 146 -19.58 11.24 -16.00
C SER A 146 -18.84 12.57 -15.99
N VAL A 147 -18.57 13.09 -17.20
CA VAL A 147 -17.95 14.42 -17.39
C VAL A 147 -18.85 15.52 -16.81
N GLY A 148 -20.18 15.41 -16.92
CA GLY A 148 -21.11 16.40 -16.38
C GLY A 148 -21.06 16.49 -14.86
N GLU A 149 -21.04 15.34 -14.18
CA GLU A 149 -20.83 15.27 -12.73
C GLU A 149 -19.47 15.86 -12.32
N ALA A 150 -18.40 15.48 -13.05
CA ALA A 150 -17.06 15.99 -12.80
C ALA A 150 -16.99 17.52 -12.90
N LYS A 151 -17.63 18.13 -13.92
CA LYS A 151 -17.67 19.58 -14.13
C LYS A 151 -18.31 20.31 -12.96
N LYS A 152 -19.49 19.85 -12.52
CA LYS A 152 -20.21 20.45 -11.39
C LYS A 152 -19.34 20.45 -10.13
N ILE A 153 -18.78 19.29 -9.80
CA ILE A 153 -17.94 19.09 -8.62
C ILE A 153 -16.66 19.93 -8.71
N ALA A 154 -15.99 19.96 -9.86
CA ALA A 154 -14.78 20.76 -10.03
C ALA A 154 -15.06 22.26 -9.89
N GLY A 155 -16.24 22.72 -10.32
CA GLY A 155 -16.73 24.08 -10.07
C GLY A 155 -16.93 24.38 -8.58
N GLU A 156 -17.49 23.44 -7.82
CA GLU A 156 -17.70 23.57 -6.36
C GLU A 156 -16.38 23.55 -5.57
N ILE A 157 -15.42 22.69 -5.93
CA ILE A 157 -14.08 22.61 -5.31
C ILE A 157 -13.22 23.84 -5.69
N GLY A 158 -13.41 24.33 -6.91
CA GLY A 158 -12.58 25.34 -7.56
C GLY A 158 -11.28 24.76 -8.12
N TYR A 159 -10.92 25.19 -9.32
CA TYR A 159 -9.66 24.81 -9.97
C TYR A 159 -8.41 25.41 -9.28
N PRO A 160 -7.21 24.82 -9.46
CA PRO A 160 -6.97 23.52 -10.09
C PRO A 160 -7.46 22.35 -9.23
N VAL A 161 -7.88 21.28 -9.90
CA VAL A 161 -8.25 19.99 -9.29
C VAL A 161 -7.34 18.88 -9.80
N ILE A 162 -7.29 17.76 -9.11
CA ILE A 162 -6.58 16.56 -9.54
C ILE A 162 -7.57 15.39 -9.64
N VAL A 163 -7.53 14.70 -10.78
CA VAL A 163 -8.23 13.43 -11.00
C VAL A 163 -7.29 12.32 -10.54
N LYS A 164 -7.77 11.38 -9.74
CA LYS A 164 -6.99 10.26 -9.21
C LYS A 164 -7.75 8.95 -9.36
N ALA A 165 -7.06 7.87 -9.74
CA ALA A 165 -7.61 6.51 -9.69
C ALA A 165 -7.97 6.12 -8.23
N ALA A 166 -9.16 5.56 -8.04
CA ALA A 166 -9.63 5.10 -6.73
C ALA A 166 -8.85 3.88 -6.27
N MET A 167 -8.65 2.92 -7.18
CA MET A 167 -7.80 1.74 -7.01
C MET A 167 -6.44 2.01 -7.66
N GLY A 168 -5.38 2.23 -6.87
CA GLY A 168 -4.03 2.40 -7.43
C GLY A 168 -2.99 3.04 -6.51
N GLY A 169 -1.71 2.92 -6.88
CA GLY A 169 -0.56 3.41 -6.10
C GLY A 169 0.62 3.83 -6.99
N GLY A 170 1.65 4.41 -6.38
CA GLY A 170 2.93 4.72 -7.06
C GLY A 170 2.90 5.89 -8.05
N GLY A 171 1.93 6.80 -7.93
CA GLY A 171 1.85 8.03 -8.74
C GLY A 171 1.23 7.87 -10.13
N ARG A 172 0.70 6.68 -10.46
CA ARG A 172 0.02 6.39 -11.74
C ARG A 172 -1.47 6.73 -11.68
N GLY A 173 -2.08 7.04 -12.83
CA GLY A 173 -3.50 7.36 -12.91
C GLY A 173 -3.89 8.67 -12.22
N MET A 174 -3.00 9.67 -12.22
CA MET A 174 -3.28 11.02 -11.71
C MET A 174 -3.15 12.06 -12.82
N ARG A 175 -4.09 13.01 -12.89
CA ARG A 175 -4.09 14.11 -13.86
C ARG A 175 -4.47 15.42 -13.19
N VAL A 176 -3.61 16.43 -13.30
CA VAL A 176 -3.93 17.79 -12.85
C VAL A 176 -4.76 18.48 -13.93
N VAL A 177 -5.84 19.14 -13.50
CA VAL A 177 -6.78 19.87 -14.35
C VAL A 177 -6.80 21.32 -13.88
N HIS A 178 -6.35 22.23 -14.73
CA HIS A 178 -6.21 23.65 -14.40
C HIS A 178 -7.47 24.48 -14.67
N ASP A 179 -8.33 24.02 -15.58
CA ASP A 179 -9.56 24.70 -15.99
C ASP A 179 -10.60 23.69 -16.50
N GLU A 180 -11.83 24.16 -16.70
CA GLU A 180 -12.93 23.30 -17.14
C GLU A 180 -12.72 22.72 -18.55
N ALA A 181 -12.05 23.45 -19.45
CA ALA A 181 -11.85 23.02 -20.83
C ALA A 181 -10.99 21.75 -20.91
N GLN A 182 -10.05 21.59 -19.97
CA GLN A 182 -9.18 20.41 -19.89
C GLN A 182 -9.86 19.19 -19.23
N LEU A 183 -10.93 19.38 -18.46
CA LEU A 183 -11.45 18.35 -17.55
C LEU A 183 -11.87 17.06 -18.27
N ALA A 184 -12.61 17.18 -19.38
CA ALA A 184 -13.13 16.02 -20.10
C ALA A 184 -12.00 15.10 -20.59
N ALA A 185 -11.01 15.67 -21.28
CA ALA A 185 -9.87 14.93 -21.80
C ALA A 185 -9.04 14.30 -20.68
N ARG A 186 -8.77 15.04 -19.60
CA ARG A 186 -7.97 14.55 -18.47
C ARG A 186 -8.68 13.45 -17.67
N LEU A 187 -10.00 13.51 -17.57
CA LEU A 187 -10.80 12.47 -16.93
C LEU A 187 -10.71 11.17 -17.73
N GLU A 188 -10.91 11.23 -19.05
CA GLU A 188 -10.82 10.07 -19.94
C GLU A 188 -9.42 9.44 -19.92
N GLU A 189 -8.36 10.25 -19.99
CA GLU A 189 -6.98 9.78 -19.84
C GLU A 189 -6.75 9.02 -18.52
N ALA A 190 -7.25 9.58 -17.40
CA ALA A 190 -7.09 8.97 -16.08
C ALA A 190 -7.87 7.65 -15.95
N GLN A 191 -9.11 7.60 -16.46
CA GLN A 191 -9.95 6.40 -16.45
C GLN A 191 -9.35 5.29 -17.32
N GLY A 192 -8.82 5.64 -18.51
CA GLY A 192 -8.14 4.70 -19.40
C GLY A 192 -6.88 4.11 -18.77
N GLU A 193 -6.04 4.95 -18.15
CA GLU A 193 -4.84 4.48 -17.44
C GLU A 193 -5.21 3.59 -16.24
N ALA A 194 -6.23 3.98 -15.46
CA ALA A 194 -6.68 3.22 -14.31
C ALA A 194 -7.18 1.83 -14.71
N LYS A 195 -8.03 1.76 -15.76
CA LYS A 195 -8.51 0.49 -16.31
C LYS A 195 -7.38 -0.41 -16.79
N SER A 196 -6.41 0.15 -17.51
CA SER A 196 -5.29 -0.63 -18.05
C SER A 196 -4.32 -1.11 -16.95
N ALA A 197 -4.08 -0.31 -15.92
CA ALA A 197 -3.10 -0.60 -14.89
C ALA A 197 -3.66 -1.41 -13.71
N PHE A 198 -4.93 -1.21 -13.36
CA PHE A 198 -5.55 -1.74 -12.15
C PHE A 198 -6.84 -2.53 -12.42
N GLY A 199 -7.30 -2.62 -13.67
CA GLY A 199 -8.54 -3.32 -14.04
C GLY A 199 -9.82 -2.57 -13.66
N ASP A 200 -9.70 -1.36 -13.07
CA ASP A 200 -10.81 -0.55 -12.57
C ASP A 200 -10.69 0.88 -13.09
N ALA A 201 -11.73 1.40 -13.74
CA ALA A 201 -11.77 2.73 -14.33
C ALA A 201 -12.23 3.82 -13.35
N SER A 202 -12.50 3.47 -12.09
CA SER A 202 -13.01 4.40 -11.09
C SER A 202 -11.99 5.47 -10.72
N VAL A 203 -12.44 6.73 -10.75
CA VAL A 203 -11.63 7.91 -10.45
C VAL A 203 -12.39 8.86 -9.53
N PHE A 204 -11.67 9.68 -8.77
CA PHE A 204 -12.24 10.70 -7.90
C PHE A 204 -11.53 12.05 -8.14
N LEU A 205 -12.21 13.14 -7.79
CA LEU A 205 -11.65 14.50 -7.88
C LEU A 205 -11.28 15.00 -6.49
N GLU A 206 -10.19 15.76 -6.41
CA GLU A 206 -9.73 16.39 -5.18
C GLU A 206 -9.11 17.76 -5.50
N LYS A 207 -9.09 18.66 -4.51
CA LYS A 207 -8.37 19.93 -4.65
C LYS A 207 -6.89 19.67 -4.91
N TYR A 208 -6.35 20.30 -5.96
CA TYR A 208 -4.92 20.22 -6.22
C TYR A 208 -4.16 21.30 -5.44
N LEU A 209 -3.15 20.87 -4.67
CA LEU A 209 -2.24 21.76 -3.96
C LEU A 209 -0.88 21.76 -4.69
N PRO A 210 -0.58 22.79 -5.51
CA PRO A 210 0.66 22.83 -6.30
C PRO A 210 1.93 22.94 -5.44
N ARG A 211 1.82 23.51 -4.25
CA ARG A 211 2.90 23.67 -3.28
C ARG A 211 2.51 22.96 -2.00
N ALA A 212 2.82 21.67 -1.92
CA ALA A 212 2.54 20.85 -0.75
C ALA A 212 3.81 20.10 -0.32
N LYS A 213 3.95 19.92 1.00
CA LYS A 213 4.85 18.92 1.57
C LYS A 213 4.10 17.58 1.66
N HIS A 214 4.81 16.48 1.47
CA HIS A 214 4.29 15.14 1.69
C HIS A 214 4.81 14.63 3.02
N ILE A 215 3.94 14.60 4.02
CA ILE A 215 4.26 14.16 5.38
C ILE A 215 3.43 12.93 5.68
N GLU A 216 4.05 11.92 6.27
CA GLU A 216 3.39 10.69 6.69
C GLU A 216 3.79 10.30 8.10
N VAL A 217 2.86 9.70 8.84
CA VAL A 217 3.07 9.26 10.22
C VAL A 217 3.18 7.74 10.25
N GLN A 218 4.21 7.22 10.91
CA GLN A 218 4.35 5.79 11.10
C GLN A 218 3.47 5.34 12.27
N ILE A 219 2.70 4.28 12.07
CA ILE A 219 1.83 3.70 13.10
C ILE A 219 2.26 2.26 13.40
N LEU A 220 2.11 1.86 14.66
CA LEU A 220 2.24 0.48 15.12
C LEU A 220 1.07 0.17 16.07
N ALA A 221 0.44 -0.98 15.87
CA ALA A 221 -0.68 -1.45 16.69
C ALA A 221 -0.51 -2.93 17.03
N ASP A 222 -1.10 -3.38 18.12
CA ASP A 222 -1.20 -4.79 18.48
C ASP A 222 -2.66 -5.29 18.53
N GLU A 223 -2.82 -6.59 18.73
CA GLU A 223 -4.14 -7.24 18.84
C GLU A 223 -4.83 -6.99 20.20
N HIS A 224 -4.16 -6.28 21.12
CA HIS A 224 -4.65 -5.99 22.47
C HIS A 224 -5.20 -4.56 22.60
N GLY A 225 -5.26 -3.81 21.50
CA GLY A 225 -5.79 -2.46 21.45
C GLY A 225 -4.76 -1.38 21.76
N ASN A 226 -3.47 -1.71 21.85
CA ASN A 226 -2.43 -0.70 21.96
C ASN A 226 -2.14 -0.11 20.58
N LEU A 227 -2.00 1.21 20.52
CA LEU A 227 -1.73 1.98 19.30
C LEU A 227 -0.72 3.07 19.63
N LEU A 228 0.33 3.19 18.82
CA LEU A 228 1.30 4.28 18.94
C LEU A 228 1.76 4.75 17.56
N HIS A 229 2.29 5.96 17.53
CA HIS A 229 3.02 6.47 16.37
C HIS A 229 4.54 6.45 16.61
N LEU A 230 5.31 6.27 15.54
CA LEU A 230 6.76 6.41 15.53
C LEU A 230 7.16 7.68 14.79
N TYR A 231 6.54 8.79 15.21
CA TYR A 231 6.68 10.12 14.61
C TYR A 231 6.38 10.16 13.10
N GLU A 232 6.73 11.27 12.46
CA GLU A 232 6.51 11.56 11.06
C GLU A 232 7.78 11.48 10.20
N ARG A 233 7.58 11.34 8.89
CA ARG A 233 8.62 11.46 7.86
C ARG A 233 8.25 12.55 6.86
N ASP A 234 9.24 13.32 6.42
CA ASP A 234 9.11 14.22 5.28
C ASP A 234 9.56 13.47 4.02
N CYS A 235 8.61 13.20 3.12
CA CYS A 235 8.82 12.55 1.83
C CYS A 235 8.54 13.51 0.66
N SER A 236 8.74 14.82 0.88
CA SER A 236 8.42 15.86 -0.12
C SER A 236 9.37 15.86 -1.32
N VAL A 237 10.57 15.28 -1.19
CA VAL A 237 11.53 15.19 -2.30
C VAL A 237 11.10 14.07 -3.24
N GLN A 238 10.41 14.48 -4.31
CA GLN A 238 9.77 13.58 -5.26
C GLN A 238 10.15 13.93 -6.70
N ARG A 239 10.17 12.91 -7.57
CA ARG A 239 10.24 13.08 -9.03
C ARG A 239 9.05 12.38 -9.66
N ARG A 240 8.22 13.12 -10.40
CA ARG A 240 6.98 12.60 -11.02
C ARG A 240 6.08 11.86 -10.02
N HIS A 241 5.87 12.44 -8.84
CA HIS A 241 5.05 11.88 -7.74
C HIS A 241 5.56 10.56 -7.13
N GLN A 242 6.83 10.21 -7.37
CA GLN A 242 7.50 9.10 -6.70
C GLN A 242 8.52 9.65 -5.71
N LYS A 243 8.57 9.08 -4.52
CA LYS A 243 9.53 9.46 -3.47
C LYS A 243 10.95 9.11 -3.91
N VAL A 244 11.89 10.02 -3.62
CA VAL A 244 13.31 9.88 -3.97
C VAL A 244 14.19 10.00 -2.74
N VAL A 245 13.85 10.92 -1.83
CA VAL A 245 14.53 11.08 -0.55
C VAL A 245 13.47 11.26 0.54
N GLU A 246 13.61 10.49 1.62
CA GLU A 246 12.81 10.59 2.82
C GLU A 246 13.71 10.95 4.01
N VAL A 247 13.24 11.84 4.89
CA VAL A 247 13.95 12.23 6.11
C VAL A 247 13.02 12.13 7.33
N ALA A 248 13.59 11.81 8.49
CA ALA A 248 12.88 11.71 9.75
C ALA A 248 13.72 12.33 10.88
N PRO A 249 13.13 13.16 11.77
CA PRO A 249 11.78 13.74 11.67
C PRO A 249 11.68 14.81 10.55
N ALA A 250 10.49 15.38 10.36
CA ALA A 250 10.29 16.50 9.44
C ALA A 250 10.86 17.81 10.02
N ALA A 251 12.18 18.01 9.89
CA ALA A 251 12.94 19.08 10.55
C ALA A 251 12.44 20.51 10.26
N ASN A 252 11.80 20.73 9.11
CA ASN A 252 11.33 22.04 8.67
C ASN A 252 9.84 22.30 8.98
N LEU A 253 9.23 21.54 9.90
CA LEU A 253 7.88 21.77 10.38
C LEU A 253 7.86 22.30 11.82
N PRO A 254 7.00 23.29 12.14
CA PRO A 254 6.79 23.71 13.52
C PRO A 254 6.36 22.52 14.39
N GLN A 255 6.84 22.47 15.63
CA GLN A 255 6.58 21.37 16.56
C GLN A 255 5.08 21.09 16.75
N HIS A 256 4.26 22.12 16.95
CA HIS A 256 2.81 21.97 17.11
C HIS A 256 2.13 21.32 15.89
N VAL A 257 2.66 21.54 14.68
CA VAL A 257 2.14 20.89 13.46
C VAL A 257 2.49 19.41 13.47
N ARG A 258 3.73 19.06 13.83
CA ARG A 258 4.20 17.67 13.93
C ARG A 258 3.40 16.88 14.98
N GLU A 259 3.19 17.49 16.14
CA GLU A 259 2.35 16.94 17.21
C GLU A 259 0.90 16.76 16.76
N GLY A 260 0.32 17.77 16.10
CA GLY A 260 -1.04 17.67 15.54
C GLY A 260 -1.19 16.57 14.49
N LEU A 261 -0.20 16.39 13.61
CA LEU A 261 -0.19 15.30 12.62
C LEU A 261 -0.12 13.93 13.30
N CYS A 262 0.77 13.78 14.29
CA CYS A 262 0.91 12.53 15.03
C CYS A 262 -0.36 12.19 15.83
N ALA A 263 -0.94 13.18 16.51
CA ALA A 263 -2.18 13.01 17.27
C ALA A 263 -3.36 12.62 16.36
N ALA A 264 -3.50 13.27 15.20
CA ALA A 264 -4.54 12.94 14.24
C ALA A 264 -4.41 11.51 13.67
N ALA A 265 -3.21 10.94 13.64
CA ALA A 265 -2.97 9.61 13.10
C ALA A 265 -3.24 8.47 14.10
N VAL A 266 -3.33 8.77 15.40
CA VAL A 266 -3.59 7.77 16.47
C VAL A 266 -4.94 7.99 17.19
N GLN A 267 -5.79 8.84 16.63
CA GLN A 267 -7.11 9.16 17.20
C GLN A 267 -8.14 8.05 16.98
#